data_AF-A0A9J7J1T4-F1
#
_entry.id   AF-A0A9J7J1T4-F1
#
_cell.length_a   1.000
_cell.length_b   1.000
_cell.length_c   1.000
_cell.angle_alpha   90.00
_cell.angle_beta   90.00
_cell.angle_gamma   90.00
#
_symmetry.space_group_name_H-M   'P 1'
#
loop_
_entity.id
_entity.type
_entity.pdbx_description
1 polymer ?
#
loop_
_entity_poly.entity_id
_entity_poly.type
_entity_poly.pdbx_seq_one_letter_code
_entity_poly.pdbx_strand_id
1 'polypeptide(L)'
;MIIKEYRVTLPLTVEEYQVGQLYCVAEVSKNETGGGEGIEVIKNEPFKDYPLLGGKFSSGQYTYKIYHLASKVPAFIRLLAPKGSLEVHEEAWNAYPYCRTVLTNPGYMKENFVICIESLHLPDAGDQYNVHELAPEKLKNREVVHIDIANDPLSSADYKIETDPTKFKSTKTGRGPLVGPNWKNDVKPVMTCYKLVTAEFKWFGLQSKVENVIQKSERRLFTIFHRQVFCSIDDWFGMTMADIRAIEDRTKEELEKLRRQGEVRGMRADNE
;
A
#
# COMPACT_ATOMS: atom_id res chain seq x y z
N MET A 1 16.64 -4.56 11.00
CA MET A 1 15.80 -4.86 9.84
C MET A 1 14.66 -5.75 10.30
N ILE A 2 13.41 -5.31 10.10
CA ILE A 2 12.22 -6.09 10.41
C ILE A 2 11.58 -6.56 9.10
N ILE A 3 11.24 -7.85 9.02
CA ILE A 3 10.55 -8.45 7.87
C ILE A 3 9.19 -8.96 8.33
N LYS A 4 8.11 -8.45 7.74
CA LYS A 4 6.74 -8.94 7.97
C LYS A 4 6.05 -9.21 6.64
N GLU A 5 5.29 -10.29 6.56
CA GLU A 5 4.41 -10.59 5.43
C GLU A 5 2.96 -10.42 5.87
N TYR A 6 2.33 -9.34 5.38
CA TYR A 6 0.93 -9.05 5.60
C TYR A 6 0.08 -9.77 4.58
N ARG A 7 -0.85 -10.61 5.04
CA ARG A 7 -1.75 -11.38 4.19
C ARG A 7 -3.14 -10.77 4.27
N VAL A 8 -3.60 -10.20 3.17
CA VAL A 8 -4.92 -9.56 3.07
C VAL A 8 -5.82 -10.35 2.14
N THR A 9 -6.74 -11.12 2.72
CA THR A 9 -7.74 -11.91 1.98
C THR A 9 -8.92 -11.02 1.60
N LEU A 10 -9.39 -11.14 0.36
CA LEU A 10 -10.44 -10.30 -0.21
C LEU A 10 -11.47 -11.14 -0.97
N PRO A 11 -12.76 -10.77 -0.93
CA PRO A 11 -13.83 -11.44 -1.69
C PRO A 11 -13.85 -10.95 -3.16
N LEU A 12 -12.70 -11.02 -3.82
CA LEU A 12 -12.44 -10.56 -5.19
C LEU A 12 -11.73 -11.65 -5.97
N THR A 13 -11.77 -11.58 -7.31
CA THR A 13 -10.77 -12.28 -8.14
C THR A 13 -9.47 -11.48 -8.18
N VAL A 14 -8.40 -12.13 -8.64
CA VAL A 14 -7.09 -11.49 -8.86
C VAL A 14 -7.24 -10.39 -9.93
N GLU A 15 -7.96 -10.66 -11.01
CA GLU A 15 -8.20 -9.72 -12.12
C GLU A 15 -9.00 -8.48 -11.66
N GLU A 16 -10.04 -8.69 -10.85
CA GLU A 16 -10.82 -7.59 -10.26
C GLU A 16 -9.95 -6.72 -9.34
N TYR A 17 -9.09 -7.33 -8.53
CA TYR A 17 -8.18 -6.60 -7.66
C TYR A 17 -7.19 -5.74 -8.45
N GLN A 18 -6.74 -6.18 -9.63
CA GLN A 18 -5.87 -5.37 -10.48
C GLN A 18 -6.47 -4.00 -10.80
N VAL A 19 -7.77 -3.96 -11.11
CA VAL A 19 -8.52 -2.74 -11.42
C VAL A 19 -8.81 -1.96 -10.13
N GLY A 20 -9.38 -2.63 -9.12
CA GLY A 20 -9.80 -2.00 -7.87
C GLY A 20 -8.63 -1.35 -7.11
N GLN A 21 -7.46 -2.00 -7.07
CA GLN A 21 -6.30 -1.41 -6.40
C GLN A 21 -5.85 -0.11 -7.08
N LEU A 22 -5.84 -0.05 -8.41
CA LEU A 22 -5.34 1.12 -9.13
C LEU A 22 -6.31 2.29 -9.02
N TYR A 23 -7.62 2.01 -9.12
CA TYR A 23 -8.67 2.98 -8.83
C TYR A 23 -8.51 3.57 -7.41
N CYS A 24 -8.40 2.72 -6.39
CA CYS A 24 -8.27 3.20 -5.01
C CYS A 24 -6.94 3.91 -4.75
N VAL A 25 -5.84 3.51 -5.39
CA VAL A 25 -4.56 4.24 -5.29
C VAL A 25 -4.73 5.67 -5.81
N ALA A 26 -5.43 5.88 -6.93
CA ALA A 26 -5.70 7.21 -7.45
C ALA A 26 -6.51 8.07 -6.47
N GLU A 27 -7.58 7.51 -5.90
CA GLU A 27 -8.44 8.23 -4.95
C GLU A 27 -7.75 8.51 -3.60
N VAL A 28 -7.04 7.53 -3.04
CA VAL A 28 -6.25 7.71 -1.80
C VAL A 28 -5.14 8.74 -2.02
N SER A 29 -4.49 8.74 -3.19
CA SER A 29 -3.45 9.73 -3.51
C SER A 29 -3.97 11.16 -3.41
N LYS A 30 -5.20 11.42 -3.87
CA LYS A 30 -5.84 12.74 -3.79
C LYS A 30 -6.16 13.12 -2.36
N ASN A 31 -6.64 12.16 -1.56
CA ASN A 31 -6.96 12.36 -0.15
C ASN A 31 -5.71 12.62 0.71
N GLU A 32 -4.54 12.17 0.26
CA GLU A 32 -3.26 12.36 0.94
C GLU A 32 -2.46 13.57 0.44
N THR A 33 -2.94 14.32 -0.56
CA THR A 33 -2.18 15.41 -1.19
C THR A 33 -2.81 16.78 -0.97
N GLY A 34 -2.01 17.74 -0.50
CA GLY A 34 -2.41 19.11 -0.28
C GLY A 34 -1.43 19.90 0.59
N GLY A 35 -1.39 21.23 0.44
CA GLY A 35 -0.62 22.12 1.33
C GLY A 35 0.89 21.98 1.22
N GLY A 36 1.41 21.66 0.03
CA GLY A 36 2.83 21.40 -0.19
C GLY A 36 3.29 19.99 0.20
N GLU A 37 2.42 19.18 0.81
CA GLU A 37 2.68 17.79 1.19
C GLU A 37 1.87 16.80 0.33
N GLY A 38 2.32 15.54 0.29
CA GLY A 38 1.67 14.48 -0.48
C GLY A 38 2.51 13.93 -1.62
N ILE A 39 1.85 13.50 -2.69
CA ILE A 39 2.45 12.66 -3.74
C ILE A 39 2.74 13.47 -4.99
N GLU A 40 3.98 13.38 -5.47
CA GLU A 40 4.41 13.91 -6.76
C GLU A 40 4.80 12.76 -7.70
N VAL A 41 4.12 12.64 -8.85
CA VAL A 41 4.38 11.57 -9.82
C VAL A 41 5.39 12.05 -10.86
N ILE A 42 6.61 11.52 -10.81
CA ILE A 42 7.71 11.89 -11.71
C ILE A 42 7.69 11.04 -12.99
N LYS A 43 7.55 9.72 -12.86
CA LYS A 43 7.46 8.79 -14.00
C LYS A 43 6.28 7.84 -13.85
N ASN A 44 5.67 7.51 -14.99
CA ASN A 44 4.68 6.44 -15.13
C ASN A 44 4.83 5.91 -16.56
N GLU A 45 5.60 4.84 -16.74
CA GLU A 45 5.98 4.32 -18.05
C GLU A 45 6.08 2.78 -18.04
N PRO A 46 5.86 2.10 -19.17
CA PRO A 46 6.08 0.65 -19.23
C PRO A 46 7.57 0.30 -19.09
N PHE A 47 7.87 -0.86 -18.49
CA PHE A 47 9.21 -1.43 -18.45
C PHE A 47 9.25 -2.84 -19.06
N LYS A 48 10.43 -3.26 -19.52
CA LYS A 48 10.73 -4.60 -20.03
C LYS A 48 12.12 -5.03 -19.56
N ASP A 49 12.39 -6.34 -19.61
CA ASP A 49 13.69 -6.96 -19.35
C ASP A 49 14.29 -6.65 -17.96
N TYR A 50 13.43 -6.41 -16.96
CA TYR A 50 13.85 -6.19 -15.57
C TYR A 50 13.42 -7.38 -14.70
N PRO A 51 14.30 -8.37 -14.42
CA PRO A 51 13.93 -9.61 -13.76
C PRO A 51 13.52 -9.38 -12.30
N LEU A 52 12.35 -9.88 -11.96
CA LEU A 52 11.70 -9.83 -10.66
C LEU A 52 11.34 -11.24 -10.20
N LEU A 53 11.36 -11.47 -8.89
CA LEU A 53 11.09 -12.76 -8.25
C LEU A 53 11.76 -13.94 -8.97
N GLY A 54 13.10 -13.93 -9.02
CA GLY A 54 13.88 -14.99 -9.67
C GLY A 54 13.72 -15.05 -11.20
N GLY A 55 13.25 -13.96 -11.84
CA GLY A 55 13.08 -13.87 -13.29
C GLY A 55 11.71 -14.33 -13.80
N LYS A 56 10.77 -14.65 -12.90
CA LYS A 56 9.39 -15.04 -13.26
C LYS A 56 8.56 -13.89 -13.82
N PHE A 57 8.93 -12.66 -13.47
CA PHE A 57 8.32 -11.44 -13.97
C PHE A 57 9.40 -10.54 -14.53
N SER A 58 9.17 -9.92 -15.68
CA SER A 58 10.21 -9.10 -16.35
C SER A 58 9.70 -7.84 -17.04
N SER A 59 8.39 -7.67 -17.11
CA SER A 59 7.76 -6.53 -17.78
C SER A 59 6.50 -6.09 -17.06
N GLY A 60 6.17 -4.81 -17.15
CA GLY A 60 5.01 -4.23 -16.47
C GLY A 60 5.01 -2.71 -16.55
N GLN A 61 4.46 -2.07 -15.52
CA GLN A 61 4.48 -0.62 -15.37
C GLN A 61 5.50 -0.20 -14.31
N TYR A 62 6.33 0.77 -14.63
CA TYR A 62 7.23 1.42 -13.70
C TYR A 62 6.67 2.79 -13.31
N THR A 63 6.69 3.07 -12.01
CA THR A 63 6.37 4.41 -11.49
C THR A 63 7.48 4.90 -10.58
N TYR A 64 7.76 6.20 -10.68
CA TYR A 64 8.65 6.89 -9.76
C TYR A 64 7.91 8.09 -9.17
N LYS A 65 7.79 8.12 -7.84
CA LYS A 65 7.06 9.15 -7.10
C LYS A 65 7.90 9.70 -5.96
N ILE A 66 7.63 10.94 -5.58
CA ILE A 66 8.23 11.58 -4.41
C ILE A 66 7.11 11.89 -3.42
N TYR A 67 7.27 11.39 -2.20
CA TYR A 67 6.41 11.68 -1.06
C TYR A 67 7.00 12.82 -0.23
N HIS A 68 6.28 13.92 -0.15
CA HIS A 68 6.60 15.09 0.66
C HIS A 68 5.94 14.95 2.04
N LEU A 69 6.68 14.48 3.04
CA LEU A 69 6.12 13.98 4.32
C LEU A 69 6.34 14.90 5.54
N ALA A 70 6.57 16.20 5.32
CA ALA A 70 7.05 17.13 6.35
C ALA A 70 6.30 17.07 7.70
N SER A 71 4.98 17.28 7.72
CA SER A 71 4.16 17.22 8.94
C SER A 71 3.54 15.84 9.17
N LYS A 72 3.63 14.93 8.18
CA LYS A 72 3.07 13.57 8.23
C LYS A 72 3.94 12.55 8.96
N VAL A 73 5.22 12.83 9.18
CA VAL A 73 6.10 11.96 10.00
C VAL A 73 5.96 12.25 11.50
N PRO A 74 6.27 11.27 12.38
CA PRO A 74 6.24 11.45 13.83
C PRO A 74 7.11 12.63 14.28
N ALA A 75 6.69 13.31 15.35
CA ALA A 75 7.34 14.53 15.83
C ALA A 75 8.82 14.32 16.18
N PHE A 76 9.20 13.16 16.72
CA PHE A 76 10.58 12.86 17.06
C PHE A 76 11.49 12.73 15.82
N ILE A 77 10.96 12.25 14.68
CA ILE A 77 11.73 12.19 13.42
C ILE A 77 11.91 13.61 12.88
N ARG A 78 10.85 14.41 12.89
CA ARG A 78 10.88 15.81 12.43
C ARG A 78 11.82 16.70 13.24
N LEU A 79 12.01 16.43 14.54
CA LEU A 79 12.95 17.17 15.38
C LEU A 79 14.42 16.87 15.03
N LEU A 80 14.70 15.66 14.56
CA LEU A 80 16.06 15.19 14.25
C LEU A 80 16.45 15.42 12.78
N ALA A 81 15.47 15.42 11.90
CA ALA A 81 15.66 15.55 10.45
C ALA A 81 15.84 17.03 10.05
N PRO A 82 16.90 17.38 9.28
CA PRO A 82 17.05 18.73 8.72
C PRO A 82 15.83 19.16 7.89
N LYS A 83 15.54 20.47 7.83
CA LYS A 83 14.47 20.98 6.94
C LYS A 83 14.71 20.53 5.50
N GLY A 84 13.68 19.98 4.86
CA GLY A 84 13.75 19.46 3.49
C GLY A 84 14.29 18.03 3.34
N SER A 85 14.68 17.37 4.44
CA SER A 85 15.21 15.98 4.37
C SER A 85 14.12 14.88 4.43
N LEU A 86 12.85 15.26 4.58
CA LEU A 86 11.70 14.35 4.75
C LEU A 86 10.98 14.05 3.43
N GLU A 87 11.77 13.87 2.38
CA GLU A 87 11.31 13.40 1.08
C GLU A 87 11.57 11.90 0.96
N VAL A 88 10.54 11.11 0.64
CA VAL A 88 10.69 9.67 0.41
C VAL A 88 10.45 9.39 -1.05
N HIS A 89 11.43 8.75 -1.68
CA HIS A 89 11.42 8.39 -3.10
C HIS A 89 10.87 6.98 -3.23
N GLU A 90 9.74 6.83 -3.93
CA GLU A 90 9.13 5.55 -4.24
C GLU A 90 9.40 5.17 -5.69
N GLU A 91 10.08 4.04 -5.88
CA GLU A 91 10.14 3.35 -7.16
C GLU A 91 9.32 2.07 -7.10
N ALA A 92 8.42 1.86 -8.06
CA ALA A 92 7.58 0.67 -8.11
C ALA A 92 7.63 0.01 -9.49
N TRP A 93 7.83 -1.30 -9.52
CA TRP A 93 7.77 -2.18 -10.69
C TRP A 93 6.55 -3.09 -10.55
N ASN A 94 5.46 -2.69 -11.17
CA ASN A 94 4.21 -3.43 -11.17
C ASN A 94 4.15 -4.37 -12.38
N ALA A 95 4.54 -5.62 -12.17
CA ALA A 95 4.43 -6.73 -13.12
C ALA A 95 3.30 -7.68 -12.70
N TYR A 96 2.09 -7.11 -12.53
CA TYR A 96 0.94 -7.80 -11.98
C TYR A 96 0.78 -9.24 -12.52
N PRO A 97 0.59 -10.27 -11.66
CA PRO A 97 0.21 -10.21 -10.24
C PRO A 97 1.35 -9.96 -9.23
N TYR A 98 2.59 -9.76 -9.66
CA TYR A 98 3.69 -9.38 -8.76
C TYR A 98 3.98 -7.87 -8.83
N CYS A 99 4.29 -7.26 -7.70
CA CYS A 99 4.74 -5.88 -7.65
C CYS A 99 5.88 -5.74 -6.66
N ARG A 100 6.90 -4.95 -7.00
CA ARG A 100 7.96 -4.56 -6.08
C ARG A 100 7.99 -3.05 -5.97
N THR A 101 7.91 -2.55 -4.74
CA THR A 101 8.04 -1.13 -4.41
C THR A 101 9.22 -0.94 -3.48
N VAL A 102 10.05 0.05 -3.76
CA VAL A 102 11.23 0.41 -2.97
C VAL A 102 11.12 1.88 -2.60
N LEU A 103 11.06 2.16 -1.30
CA LEU A 103 11.07 3.50 -0.75
C LEU A 103 12.43 3.81 -0.15
N THR A 104 13.02 4.94 -0.55
CA THR A 104 14.34 5.40 -0.11
C THR A 104 14.32 6.88 0.27
N ASN A 105 15.38 7.35 0.91
CA ASN A 105 15.58 8.76 1.25
C ASN A 105 16.99 9.19 0.79
N PRO A 106 17.19 9.39 -0.52
CA PRO A 106 18.52 9.55 -1.11
C PRO A 106 19.20 10.86 -0.68
N GLY A 107 18.43 11.90 -0.38
CA GLY A 107 18.95 13.20 0.00
C GLY A 107 19.61 13.24 1.38
N TYR A 108 19.25 12.34 2.30
CA TYR A 108 19.75 12.37 3.68
C TYR A 108 20.22 11.01 4.19
N MET A 109 19.33 10.02 4.29
CA MET A 109 19.67 8.71 4.85
C MET A 109 20.48 7.83 3.89
N LYS A 110 20.35 8.01 2.57
CA LYS A 110 21.00 7.17 1.54
C LYS A 110 20.72 5.68 1.83
N GLU A 111 21.76 4.84 1.87
CA GLU A 111 21.68 3.39 2.15
C GLU A 111 21.25 3.04 3.59
N ASN A 112 21.10 4.05 4.47
CA ASN A 112 20.68 3.84 5.85
C ASN A 112 19.16 3.82 6.01
N PHE A 113 18.38 3.99 4.95
CA PHE A 113 16.92 3.85 4.98
C PHE A 113 16.41 3.20 3.70
N VAL A 114 15.77 2.04 3.86
CA VAL A 114 15.02 1.40 2.79
C VAL A 114 13.77 0.72 3.36
N ILE A 115 12.66 0.89 2.65
CA ILE A 115 11.47 0.06 2.81
C ILE A 115 11.25 -0.65 1.48
N CYS A 116 11.27 -1.97 1.47
CA CYS A 116 10.96 -2.78 0.30
C CYS A 116 9.66 -3.50 0.54
N ILE A 117 8.67 -3.27 -0.32
CA ILE A 117 7.37 -3.92 -0.30
C ILE A 117 7.28 -4.79 -1.56
N GLU A 118 7.30 -6.10 -1.38
CA GLU A 118 7.04 -7.06 -2.44
C GLU A 118 5.63 -7.60 -2.26
N SER A 119 4.83 -7.60 -3.31
CA SER A 119 3.45 -8.07 -3.29
C SER A 119 3.23 -9.13 -4.34
N LEU A 120 2.62 -10.24 -3.94
CA LEU A 120 2.11 -11.26 -4.87
C LEU A 120 0.61 -11.48 -4.59
N HIS A 121 -0.19 -11.48 -5.66
CA HIS A 121 -1.64 -11.61 -5.58
C HIS A 121 -2.06 -12.98 -6.13
N LEU A 122 -2.66 -13.81 -5.28
CA LEU A 122 -2.95 -15.22 -5.60
C LEU A 122 -4.43 -15.55 -5.36
N PRO A 123 -5.03 -16.45 -6.17
CA PRO A 123 -6.44 -16.84 -6.06
C PRO A 123 -6.67 -17.88 -4.94
N ASP A 124 -6.31 -17.53 -3.70
CA ASP A 124 -6.42 -18.40 -2.53
C ASP A 124 -6.90 -17.65 -1.26
N ALA A 125 -7.01 -18.40 -0.16
CA ALA A 125 -7.41 -17.87 1.14
C ALA A 125 -6.24 -17.45 2.05
N GLY A 126 -4.99 -17.44 1.55
CA GLY A 126 -3.86 -16.88 2.30
C GLY A 126 -2.98 -17.87 3.03
N ASP A 127 -3.02 -19.17 2.69
CA ASP A 127 -2.28 -20.21 3.41
C ASP A 127 -0.95 -20.64 2.77
N GLN A 128 -0.67 -20.22 1.53
CA GLN A 128 0.56 -20.61 0.85
C GLN A 128 1.83 -20.19 1.61
N TYR A 129 2.80 -21.10 1.62
CA TYR A 129 4.08 -20.92 2.33
C TYR A 129 5.13 -20.32 1.40
N ASN A 130 5.79 -19.25 1.87
CA ASN A 130 6.96 -18.64 1.22
C ASN A 130 6.78 -18.29 -0.27
N VAL A 131 5.66 -17.66 -0.62
CA VAL A 131 5.34 -17.29 -2.01
C VAL A 131 6.34 -16.31 -2.65
N HIS A 132 7.11 -15.61 -1.83
CA HIS A 132 8.19 -14.69 -2.23
C HIS A 132 9.55 -15.38 -2.37
N GLU A 133 9.63 -16.69 -2.18
CA GLU A 133 10.87 -17.48 -2.34
C GLU A 133 12.06 -16.94 -1.54
N LEU A 134 11.78 -16.49 -0.31
CA LEU A 134 12.82 -15.98 0.58
C LEU A 134 13.87 -17.07 0.86
N ALA A 135 15.13 -16.66 0.83
CA ALA A 135 16.23 -17.46 1.33
C ALA A 135 16.00 -17.85 2.81
N PRO A 136 16.47 -19.03 3.26
CA PRO A 136 16.21 -19.54 4.61
C PRO A 136 16.51 -18.55 5.74
N GLU A 137 17.56 -17.75 5.60
CA GLU A 137 17.99 -16.76 6.59
C GLU A 137 16.96 -15.63 6.77
N LYS A 138 16.40 -15.11 5.67
CA LYS A 138 15.33 -14.09 5.71
C LYS A 138 14.01 -14.71 6.14
N LEU A 139 13.71 -15.90 5.64
CA LEU A 139 12.47 -16.61 5.92
C LEU A 139 12.30 -16.92 7.42
N LYS A 140 13.39 -17.29 8.11
CA LYS A 140 13.40 -17.51 9.56
C LYS A 140 13.01 -16.26 10.37
N ASN A 141 13.34 -15.08 9.87
CA ASN A 141 13.05 -13.80 10.53
C ASN A 141 11.71 -13.18 10.10
N ARG A 142 11.01 -13.79 9.14
CA ARG A 142 9.73 -13.29 8.64
C ARG A 142 8.62 -13.62 9.62
N GLU A 143 7.93 -12.60 10.10
CA GLU A 143 6.65 -12.72 10.80
C GLU A 143 5.50 -12.69 9.78
N VAL A 144 4.54 -13.61 9.87
CA VAL A 144 3.31 -13.59 9.05
C VAL A 144 2.19 -12.94 9.86
N VAL A 145 1.54 -11.93 9.28
CA VAL A 145 0.44 -11.19 9.90
C VAL A 145 -0.77 -11.25 8.98
N HIS A 146 -1.87 -11.82 9.44
CA HIS A 146 -3.12 -11.77 8.69
C HIS A 146 -3.87 -10.47 9.02
N ILE A 147 -4.31 -9.76 7.99
CA ILE A 147 -5.18 -8.60 8.13
C ILE A 147 -6.61 -9.07 7.84
N ASP A 148 -7.53 -8.80 8.76
CA ASP A 148 -8.95 -9.01 8.56
C ASP A 148 -9.64 -7.66 8.30
N ILE A 149 -9.99 -7.40 7.03
CA ILE A 149 -10.62 -6.14 6.64
C ILE A 149 -11.99 -5.91 7.31
N ALA A 150 -12.67 -6.95 7.78
CA ALA A 150 -13.95 -6.84 8.46
C ALA A 150 -13.78 -6.63 9.97
N ASN A 151 -12.87 -7.38 10.59
CA ASN A 151 -12.80 -7.51 12.04
C ASN A 151 -11.58 -6.85 12.71
N ASP A 152 -10.51 -6.52 11.98
CA ASP A 152 -9.36 -5.82 12.59
C ASP A 152 -9.81 -4.45 13.11
N PRO A 153 -9.46 -4.08 14.35
CA PRO A 153 -9.89 -2.82 14.93
C PRO A 153 -9.21 -1.64 14.26
N LEU A 154 -9.96 -0.55 14.12
CA LEU A 154 -9.46 0.77 13.70
C LEU A 154 -9.60 1.76 14.84
N SER A 155 -8.72 2.77 14.84
CA SER A 155 -8.88 3.93 15.72
C SER A 155 -10.16 4.70 15.34
N SER A 156 -10.70 5.50 16.27
CA SER A 156 -11.85 6.36 15.98
C SER A 156 -11.55 7.39 14.88
N ALA A 157 -10.28 7.79 14.72
CA ALA A 157 -9.85 8.72 13.68
C ALA A 157 -9.81 8.08 12.28
N ASP A 158 -9.57 6.77 12.22
CA ASP A 158 -9.51 6.01 10.96
C ASP A 158 -10.85 5.39 10.57
N TYR A 159 -11.72 5.12 11.54
CA TYR A 159 -13.00 4.48 11.28
C TYR A 159 -13.95 5.40 10.51
N LYS A 160 -14.49 4.85 9.43
CA LYS A 160 -15.44 5.49 8.53
C LYS A 160 -16.49 4.45 8.13
N ILE A 161 -17.77 4.81 8.25
CA ILE A 161 -18.88 3.89 7.98
C ILE A 161 -18.97 3.55 6.49
N GLU A 162 -18.63 4.51 5.62
CA GLU A 162 -18.57 4.37 4.17
C GLU A 162 -17.52 3.36 3.70
N THR A 163 -16.48 3.12 4.51
CA THR A 163 -15.45 2.10 4.26
C THR A 163 -15.49 1.00 5.31
N ASP A 164 -16.69 0.63 5.78
CA ASP A 164 -16.88 -0.49 6.69
C ASP A 164 -17.42 -1.73 5.96
N PRO A 165 -16.59 -2.77 5.74
CA PRO A 165 -17.02 -3.99 5.05
C PRO A 165 -18.14 -4.74 5.77
N THR A 166 -18.33 -4.52 7.08
CA THR A 166 -19.41 -5.12 7.87
C THR A 166 -20.77 -4.44 7.63
N LYS A 167 -20.77 -3.27 6.99
CA LYS A 167 -21.96 -2.47 6.67
C LYS A 167 -22.21 -2.36 5.17
N PHE A 168 -21.18 -2.55 4.36
CA PHE A 168 -21.26 -2.42 2.91
C PHE A 168 -21.80 -3.68 2.24
N LYS A 169 -22.74 -3.51 1.30
CA LYS A 169 -23.16 -4.54 0.36
C LYS A 169 -23.20 -3.94 -1.04
N SER A 170 -22.42 -4.52 -1.96
CA SER A 170 -22.36 -4.07 -3.34
C SER A 170 -23.70 -4.28 -4.04
N THR A 171 -24.19 -3.23 -4.68
CA THR A 171 -25.39 -3.24 -5.52
C THR A 171 -25.13 -3.86 -6.89
N LYS A 172 -23.89 -3.78 -7.40
CA LYS A 172 -23.51 -4.38 -8.70
C LYS A 172 -23.22 -5.88 -8.63
N THR A 173 -22.64 -6.36 -7.52
CA THR A 173 -22.15 -7.74 -7.38
C THR A 173 -22.90 -8.55 -6.33
N GLY A 174 -23.64 -7.90 -5.43
CA GLY A 174 -24.30 -8.54 -4.28
C GLY A 174 -23.36 -8.96 -3.14
N ARG A 175 -22.04 -8.75 -3.26
CA ARG A 175 -21.04 -9.14 -2.26
C ARG A 175 -21.13 -8.26 -1.01
N GLY A 176 -20.89 -8.87 0.15
CA GLY A 176 -21.04 -8.23 1.46
C GLY A 176 -22.49 -8.27 2.00
N PRO A 177 -22.71 -7.82 3.24
CA PRO A 177 -21.68 -7.40 4.20
C PRO A 177 -20.81 -8.57 4.69
N LEU A 178 -19.56 -8.27 5.04
CA LEU A 178 -18.64 -9.24 5.63
C LEU A 178 -18.88 -9.29 7.14
N VAL A 179 -19.51 -10.38 7.61
CA VAL A 179 -19.95 -10.48 9.01
C VAL A 179 -19.41 -11.76 9.63
N GLY A 180 -18.96 -11.65 10.88
CA GLY A 180 -18.47 -12.76 11.68
C GLY A 180 -16.98 -13.06 11.48
N PRO A 181 -16.41 -13.88 12.38
CA PRO A 181 -14.97 -14.17 12.38
C PRO A 181 -14.54 -15.06 11.20
N ASN A 182 -15.48 -15.78 10.58
CA ASN A 182 -15.19 -16.77 9.55
C ASN A 182 -15.66 -16.34 8.15
N TRP A 183 -15.97 -15.05 7.93
CA TRP A 183 -16.50 -14.56 6.65
C TRP A 183 -15.66 -15.00 5.44
N LYS A 184 -14.34 -15.13 5.61
CA LYS A 184 -13.39 -15.57 4.56
C LYS A 184 -13.72 -16.95 4.00
N ASN A 185 -14.35 -17.82 4.79
CA ASN A 185 -14.73 -19.18 4.37
C ASN A 185 -16.05 -19.18 3.58
N ASP A 186 -16.88 -18.16 3.76
CA ASP A 186 -18.24 -18.08 3.23
C ASP A 186 -18.35 -17.21 1.97
N VAL A 187 -17.26 -16.61 1.53
CA VAL A 187 -17.21 -15.75 0.34
C VAL A 187 -16.57 -16.43 -0.85
N LYS A 188 -17.14 -16.17 -2.03
CA LYS A 188 -16.55 -16.45 -3.34
C LYS A 188 -16.89 -15.28 -4.29
N PRO A 189 -15.97 -14.87 -5.19
CA PRO A 189 -14.59 -15.33 -5.33
C PRO A 189 -13.71 -14.94 -4.13
N VAL A 190 -12.49 -15.50 -4.06
CA VAL A 190 -11.51 -15.18 -3.00
C VAL A 190 -10.11 -15.09 -3.58
N MET A 191 -9.34 -14.12 -3.10
CA MET A 191 -7.93 -13.94 -3.41
C MET A 191 -7.20 -13.42 -2.17
N THR A 192 -5.88 -13.59 -2.10
CA THR A 192 -5.04 -13.03 -1.04
C THR A 192 -3.86 -12.22 -1.57
N CYS A 193 -3.69 -11.02 -1.03
CA CYS A 193 -2.52 -10.19 -1.24
C CYS A 193 -1.46 -10.60 -0.22
N TYR A 194 -0.35 -11.17 -0.68
CA TYR A 194 0.81 -11.44 0.15
C TYR A 194 1.75 -10.25 0.04
N LYS A 195 1.77 -9.35 1.04
CA LYS A 195 2.59 -8.14 1.04
C LYS A 195 3.76 -8.27 2.01
N LEU A 196 4.93 -8.63 1.49
CA LEU A 196 6.18 -8.72 2.22
C LEU A 196 6.82 -7.34 2.37
N VAL A 197 6.84 -6.81 3.59
CA VAL A 197 7.46 -5.55 3.96
C VAL A 197 8.77 -5.81 4.68
N THR A 198 9.87 -5.36 4.06
CA THR A 198 11.20 -5.31 4.66
C THR A 198 11.53 -3.86 4.98
N ALA A 199 11.71 -3.53 6.25
CA ALA A 199 12.08 -2.19 6.70
C ALA A 199 13.49 -2.22 7.31
N GLU A 200 14.36 -1.36 6.82
CA GLU A 200 15.73 -1.17 7.32
C GLU A 200 15.98 0.32 7.58
N PHE A 201 16.32 0.65 8.82
CA PHE A 201 16.67 2.01 9.23
C PHE A 201 17.90 1.98 10.14
N LYS A 202 19.06 2.41 9.61
CA LYS A 202 20.34 2.41 10.31
C LYS A 202 20.60 3.77 10.95
N TRP A 203 20.12 3.95 12.17
CA TRP A 203 20.45 5.10 13.01
C TRP A 203 20.65 4.66 14.45
N PHE A 204 21.82 4.98 15.01
CA PHE A 204 22.17 4.63 16.39
C PHE A 204 21.12 5.14 17.39
N GLY A 205 20.55 4.22 18.16
CA GLY A 205 19.52 4.52 19.18
C GLY A 205 18.10 4.65 18.67
N LEU A 206 17.86 4.64 17.35
CA LEU A 206 16.51 4.80 16.77
C LEU A 206 16.07 3.68 15.83
N GLN A 207 16.98 2.79 15.42
CA GLN A 207 16.72 1.68 14.50
C GLN A 207 15.41 0.92 14.80
N SER A 208 15.37 0.21 15.92
CA SER A 208 14.22 -0.65 16.25
C SER A 208 12.93 0.16 16.41
N LYS A 209 13.00 1.39 16.94
CA LYS A 209 11.82 2.24 17.12
C LYS A 209 11.22 2.62 15.76
N VAL A 210 12.04 3.11 14.83
CA VAL A 210 11.59 3.56 13.51
C VAL A 210 11.15 2.37 12.65
N GLU A 211 11.89 1.26 12.66
CA GLU A 211 11.48 0.05 11.92
C GLU A 211 10.11 -0.47 12.40
N ASN A 212 9.81 -0.41 13.69
CA ASN A 212 8.49 -0.77 14.22
C ASN A 212 7.40 0.23 13.86
N VAL A 213 7.70 1.54 13.87
CA VAL A 213 6.75 2.57 13.42
C VAL A 213 6.37 2.34 11.97
N ILE A 214 7.34 2.08 11.09
CA ILE A 214 7.10 1.75 9.68
C ILE A 214 6.15 0.55 9.56
N GLN A 215 6.45 -0.55 10.25
CA GLN A 215 5.62 -1.76 10.18
C GLN A 215 4.19 -1.51 10.70
N LYS A 216 4.01 -0.73 11.77
CA LYS A 216 2.68 -0.32 12.26
C LYS A 216 1.94 0.54 11.22
N SER A 217 2.64 1.50 10.61
CA SER A 217 2.09 2.37 9.56
C SER A 217 1.66 1.58 8.33
N GLU A 218 2.49 0.64 7.86
CA GLU A 218 2.16 -0.24 6.73
C GLU A 218 0.95 -1.13 7.04
N ARG A 219 0.89 -1.74 8.24
CA ARG A 219 -0.29 -2.52 8.66
C ARG A 219 -1.56 -1.65 8.63
N ARG A 220 -1.50 -0.46 9.24
CA ARG A 220 -2.63 0.49 9.27
C ARG A 220 -3.07 0.89 7.87
N LEU A 221 -2.11 1.24 7.00
CA LEU A 221 -2.36 1.58 5.60
C LEU A 221 -3.03 0.43 4.86
N PHE A 222 -2.49 -0.79 4.96
CA PHE A 222 -3.07 -1.96 4.31
C PHE A 222 -4.49 -2.26 4.82
N THR A 223 -4.76 -2.15 6.12
CA THR A 223 -6.11 -2.36 6.65
C THR A 223 -7.09 -1.34 6.06
N ILE A 224 -6.77 -0.06 6.09
CA ILE A 224 -7.67 1.01 5.63
C ILE A 224 -7.85 0.95 4.11
N PHE A 225 -6.75 0.82 3.37
CA PHE A 225 -6.77 0.74 1.90
C PHE A 225 -7.65 -0.40 1.40
N HIS A 226 -7.49 -1.61 1.95
CA HIS A 226 -8.23 -2.77 1.46
C HIS A 226 -9.71 -2.77 1.87
N ARG A 227 -10.05 -2.13 3.00
CA ARG A 227 -11.45 -1.82 3.33
C ARG A 227 -12.07 -0.91 2.28
N GLN A 228 -11.36 0.14 1.87
CA GLN A 228 -11.81 1.03 0.80
C GLN A 228 -11.93 0.30 -0.54
N VAL A 229 -10.97 -0.55 -0.92
CA VAL A 229 -11.06 -1.38 -2.15
C VAL A 229 -12.36 -2.18 -2.18
N PHE A 230 -12.70 -2.86 -1.08
CA PHE A 230 -13.94 -3.63 -1.00
C PHE A 230 -15.20 -2.75 -1.01
N CYS A 231 -15.23 -1.69 -0.19
CA CYS A 231 -16.42 -0.84 -0.08
C CYS A 231 -16.66 0.08 -1.29
N SER A 232 -15.69 0.21 -2.19
CA SER A 232 -15.81 0.94 -3.45
C SER A 232 -16.01 0.04 -4.67
N ILE A 233 -16.31 -1.26 -4.48
CA ILE A 233 -16.59 -2.20 -5.59
C ILE A 233 -17.54 -1.59 -6.60
N ASP A 234 -18.61 -0.94 -6.14
CA ASP A 234 -19.61 -0.37 -7.05
C ASP A 234 -19.06 0.77 -7.93
N ASP A 235 -17.96 1.40 -7.55
CA ASP A 235 -17.35 2.49 -8.31
C ASP A 235 -16.47 1.95 -9.44
N TRP A 236 -15.65 0.93 -9.16
CA TRP A 236 -14.65 0.43 -10.10
C TRP A 236 -15.02 -0.88 -10.81
N PHE A 237 -16.01 -1.62 -10.32
CA PHE A 237 -16.41 -2.88 -10.93
C PHE A 237 -16.95 -2.67 -12.35
N GLY A 238 -16.34 -3.37 -13.30
CA GLY A 238 -16.62 -3.26 -14.73
C GLY A 238 -15.72 -2.27 -15.49
N MET A 239 -14.85 -1.53 -14.81
CA MET A 239 -13.85 -0.68 -15.48
C MET A 239 -12.81 -1.54 -16.21
N THR A 240 -12.36 -1.05 -17.36
CA THR A 240 -11.25 -1.62 -18.11
C THR A 240 -9.92 -1.03 -17.64
N MET A 241 -8.81 -1.68 -17.97
CA MET A 241 -7.48 -1.10 -17.74
C MET A 241 -7.28 0.23 -18.48
N ALA A 242 -7.96 0.46 -19.61
CA ALA A 242 -7.91 1.74 -20.32
C ALA A 242 -8.59 2.86 -19.52
N ASP A 243 -9.74 2.57 -18.89
CA ASP A 243 -10.42 3.51 -18.00
C ASP A 243 -9.53 3.88 -16.81
N ILE A 244 -8.82 2.89 -16.25
CA ILE A 244 -7.86 3.11 -15.16
C ILE A 244 -6.71 4.02 -15.60
N ARG A 245 -6.13 3.82 -16.79
CA ARG A 245 -5.08 4.72 -17.30
C ARG A 245 -5.58 6.16 -17.44
N ALA A 246 -6.81 6.35 -17.95
CA ALA A 246 -7.42 7.67 -18.03
C ALA A 246 -7.69 8.30 -16.65
N ILE A 247 -7.94 7.49 -15.61
CA ILE A 247 -8.06 7.98 -14.23
C ILE A 247 -6.68 8.37 -13.68
N GLU A 248 -5.64 7.57 -13.90
CA GLU A 248 -4.26 7.87 -13.46
C GLU A 248 -3.75 9.16 -14.09
N ASP A 249 -3.98 9.37 -15.40
CA ASP A 249 -3.55 10.58 -16.11
C ASP A 249 -4.22 11.84 -15.55
N ARG A 250 -5.55 11.81 -15.37
CA ARG A 250 -6.29 12.92 -14.72
C ARG A 250 -5.83 13.17 -13.29
N THR A 251 -5.59 12.08 -12.54
CA THR A 251 -5.15 12.16 -11.15
C THR A 251 -3.78 12.81 -11.05
N LYS A 252 -2.85 12.53 -11.98
CA LYS A 252 -1.53 13.17 -12.00
C LYS A 252 -1.64 14.70 -12.05
N GLU A 253 -2.48 15.24 -12.92
CA GLU A 253 -2.70 16.68 -13.07
C GLU A 253 -3.38 17.28 -11.81
N GLU A 254 -4.36 16.58 -11.26
CA GLU A 254 -5.06 17.00 -10.04
C GLU A 254 -4.13 17.05 -8.83
N LEU A 255 -3.24 16.06 -8.66
CA LEU A 255 -2.28 16.00 -7.56
C LEU A 255 -1.31 17.18 -7.60
N GLU A 256 -0.80 17.55 -8.79
CA GLU A 256 0.08 18.70 -8.93
C GLU A 256 -0.62 20.01 -8.53
N LYS A 257 -1.90 20.15 -8.92
CA LYS A 257 -2.72 21.31 -8.52
C LYS A 257 -2.99 21.33 -7.01
N LEU A 258 -3.41 20.21 -6.43
CA LEU A 258 -3.70 20.09 -5.00
C LEU A 258 -2.46 20.36 -4.16
N ARG A 259 -1.30 19.85 -4.56
CA ARG A 259 -0.01 20.09 -3.88
C ARG A 259 0.32 21.58 -3.83
N ARG A 260 0.05 22.34 -4.90
CA ARG A 260 0.34 23.78 -4.98
C ARG A 260 -0.69 24.68 -4.30
N GLN A 261 -1.97 24.30 -4.29
CA GLN A 261 -3.07 25.23 -3.96
C GLN A 261 -3.98 24.77 -2.79
N GLY A 262 -3.82 23.55 -2.27
CA GLY A 262 -4.67 23.00 -1.21
C GLY A 262 -4.14 23.19 0.21
N GLU A 263 -4.91 22.75 1.20
CA GLU A 263 -4.46 22.55 2.59
C GLU A 263 -3.95 21.12 2.84
N VAL A 264 -3.07 20.96 3.83
CA VAL A 264 -2.53 19.64 4.26
C VAL A 264 -3.65 18.75 4.79
N ARG A 265 -3.71 17.52 4.31
CA ARG A 265 -4.79 16.55 4.58
C ARG A 265 -4.27 15.11 4.59
N GLY A 266 -5.12 14.17 5.01
CA GLY A 266 -4.81 12.73 5.02
C GLY A 266 -4.16 12.23 6.31
N MET A 267 -3.65 11.00 6.28
CA MET A 267 -3.08 10.30 7.43
C MET A 267 -1.79 10.96 7.94
N ARG A 268 -1.61 10.87 9.25
CA ARG A 268 -0.36 11.22 9.94
C ARG A 268 0.12 10.00 10.71
N ALA A 269 1.43 9.78 10.71
CA ALA A 269 2.02 8.73 11.53
C ALA A 269 1.82 9.06 13.01
N ASP A 270 1.51 8.03 13.80
CA ASP A 270 1.31 8.18 15.24
C ASP A 270 2.62 8.57 15.95
N ASN A 271 2.51 9.36 17.01
CA ASN A 271 3.68 9.83 17.78
C ASN A 271 4.17 8.82 18.83
N GLU A 272 3.45 7.70 19.03
CA GLU A 272 3.69 6.69 20.08
C GLU A 272 4.59 5.53 19.64
#